data_AF-A0A836T493-F1
#
_entry.id   AF-A0A836T493-F1
#
_cell.length_a   1.000
_cell.length_b   1.000
_cell.length_c   1.000
_cell.angle_alpha   90.00
_cell.angle_beta   90.00
_cell.angle_gamma   90.00
#
_symmetry.space_group_name_H-M   'P 1'
#
loop_
_entity.id
_entity.type
_entity.pdbx_description
1 polymer ?
#
loop_
_entity_poly.entity_id
_entity_poly.type
_entity_poly.pdbx_seq_one_letter_code
_entity_poly.pdbx_strand_id
1 'polypeptide(L)'
;MLKIYHYDEENFHIVFRIEAEEGIKIISKILARIKDDFYIDWLYTLEELNDRNPILFKKIDIKKISSGAKSYILITPDSKEIEILALIPV
;
A
#
# COMPACT_ATOMS: atom_id res chain seq x y z
N MET A 1 -0.93 -3.61 15.99
CA MET A 1 -2.08 -2.70 15.83
C MET A 1 -2.01 -2.04 14.45
N LEU A 2 -3.12 -1.92 13.73
CA LEU A 2 -3.21 -1.19 12.45
C LEU A 2 -3.81 0.19 12.71
N LYS A 3 -3.22 1.25 12.17
CA LYS A 3 -3.78 2.60 12.22
C LYS A 3 -3.89 3.17 10.81
N ILE A 4 -5.09 3.57 10.42
CA ILE A 4 -5.36 4.24 9.14
C ILE A 4 -5.46 5.74 9.40
N TYR A 5 -4.71 6.53 8.66
CA TYR A 5 -4.65 7.99 8.78
C TYR A 5 -5.44 8.71 7.70
N HIS A 6 -5.52 8.11 6.51
CA HIS A 6 -6.23 8.65 5.37
C HIS A 6 -6.77 7.50 4.52
N TYR A 7 -7.94 7.71 3.93
CA TYR A 7 -8.59 6.77 3.02
C TYR A 7 -9.47 7.56 2.05
N ASP A 8 -9.24 7.34 0.76
CA ASP A 8 -10.00 7.86 -0.36
C ASP A 8 -10.20 6.71 -1.37
N GLU A 9 -11.44 6.23 -1.47
CA GLU A 9 -11.83 5.11 -2.33
C GLU A 9 -11.82 5.49 -3.81
N GLU A 10 -12.29 6.70 -4.13
CA GLU A 10 -12.45 7.17 -5.52
C GLU A 10 -11.09 7.23 -6.21
N ASN A 11 -10.09 7.76 -5.50
CA ASN A 11 -8.73 7.91 -6.02
C ASN A 11 -7.80 6.74 -5.71
N PHE A 12 -8.29 5.69 -5.02
CA PHE A 12 -7.48 4.62 -4.44
C PHE A 12 -6.23 5.19 -3.75
N HIS A 13 -6.44 5.84 -2.62
CA HIS A 13 -5.38 6.42 -1.81
C HIS A 13 -5.61 6.08 -0.34
N ILE A 14 -4.63 5.42 0.27
CA ILE A 14 -4.70 5.02 1.67
C ILE A 14 -3.35 5.22 2.33
N VAL A 15 -3.40 5.81 3.54
CA VAL A 15 -2.22 6.02 4.36
C VAL A 15 -2.40 5.31 5.68
N PHE A 16 -1.52 4.39 6.02
CA PHE A 16 -1.63 3.53 7.20
C PHE A 16 -0.29 3.28 7.89
N ARG A 17 -0.33 2.76 9.11
CA ARG A 17 0.82 2.24 9.85
C ARG A 17 0.48 0.88 10.44
N ILE A 18 1.39 -0.07 10.26
CA ILE A 18 1.30 -1.41 10.83
C ILE A 18 2.28 -1.54 11.98
N GLU A 19 1.83 -1.96 13.16
CA GLU A 19 2.69 -2.12 14.34
C GLU A 19 2.97 -3.59 14.72
N ALA A 20 2.40 -4.54 13.98
CA ALA A 20 2.64 -5.98 14.15
C ALA A 20 2.30 -6.73 12.86
N GLU A 21 2.92 -7.88 12.61
CA GLU A 21 2.72 -8.67 11.39
C GLU A 21 1.25 -9.03 11.12
N GLU A 22 0.44 -9.25 12.15
CA GLU A 22 -1.00 -9.51 11.98
C GLU A 22 -1.73 -8.34 11.31
N GLY A 23 -1.20 -7.13 11.43
CA GLY A 23 -1.72 -5.95 10.74
C GLY A 23 -1.51 -6.00 9.23
N ILE A 24 -0.52 -6.73 8.71
CA ILE A 24 -0.34 -6.99 7.28
C ILE A 24 -1.55 -7.74 6.72
N LYS A 25 -1.99 -8.80 7.43
CA LYS A 25 -3.17 -9.59 7.06
C LYS A 25 -4.48 -8.79 7.09
N ILE A 26 -4.57 -7.78 7.95
CA ILE A 26 -5.75 -6.91 8.05
C ILE A 26 -5.75 -5.91 6.89
N ILE A 27 -4.63 -5.20 6.69
CA ILE A 27 -4.58 -4.17 5.64
C ILE A 27 -4.66 -4.79 4.23
N SER A 28 -4.14 -6.00 4.01
CA SER A 28 -4.26 -6.68 2.72
C SER A 28 -5.73 -6.97 2.35
N LYS A 29 -6.56 -7.36 3.32
CA LYS A 29 -8.01 -7.53 3.14
C LYS A 29 -8.73 -6.22 2.88
N ILE A 30 -8.26 -5.13 3.48
CA ILE A 30 -8.81 -3.80 3.23
C ILE A 30 -8.48 -3.38 1.79
N LEU A 31 -7.20 -3.45 1.40
CA LEU A 31 -6.72 -3.09 0.07
C LEU A 31 -7.41 -3.87 -1.04
N ALA A 32 -7.60 -5.18 -0.86
CA ALA A 32 -8.36 -6.01 -1.80
C ALA A 32 -9.77 -5.45 -2.04
N ARG A 33 -10.46 -5.03 -0.97
CA ARG A 33 -11.85 -4.52 -1.07
C ARG A 33 -11.99 -3.12 -1.62
N ILE A 34 -10.97 -2.25 -1.51
CA ILE A 34 -11.07 -0.86 -1.97
C ILE A 34 -11.21 -0.82 -3.50
N LYS A 35 -10.49 -1.70 -4.20
CA LYS A 35 -10.49 -1.80 -5.67
C LYS A 35 -10.26 -3.26 -6.07
N ASP A 36 -11.34 -4.03 -6.13
CA ASP A 36 -11.34 -5.44 -6.57
C ASP A 36 -10.90 -5.58 -8.06
N ASP A 37 -10.86 -4.49 -8.82
CA ASP A 37 -10.36 -4.45 -10.20
C ASP A 37 -8.84 -4.57 -10.31
N PHE A 38 -8.10 -4.30 -9.23
CA PHE A 38 -6.67 -4.56 -9.19
C PHE A 38 -6.44 -6.02 -8.81
N TYR A 39 -6.05 -6.83 -9.79
CA TYR A 39 -5.64 -8.23 -9.61
C TYR A 39 -4.28 -8.35 -8.90
N ILE A 40 -4.16 -7.75 -7.71
CA ILE A 40 -2.96 -7.72 -6.87
C ILE A 40 -3.17 -8.65 -5.67
N ASP A 41 -2.25 -9.60 -5.48
CA ASP A 41 -2.17 -10.32 -4.21
C ASP A 41 -1.53 -9.42 -3.14
N TRP A 42 -2.38 -8.66 -2.45
CA TRP A 42 -1.94 -7.69 -1.45
C TRP A 42 -1.23 -8.33 -0.26
N LEU A 43 -1.56 -9.58 0.10
CA LEU A 43 -0.91 -10.24 1.22
C LEU A 43 0.54 -10.56 0.84
N TYR A 44 0.73 -11.25 -0.27
CA TYR A 44 2.05 -11.58 -0.79
C TYR A 44 2.88 -10.31 -1.04
N THR A 45 2.28 -9.30 -1.67
CA THR A 45 2.97 -8.03 -1.99
C THR A 45 3.50 -7.35 -0.73
N LEU A 46 2.70 -7.25 0.33
CA LEU A 46 3.10 -6.57 1.56
C LEU A 46 4.07 -7.39 2.40
N GLU A 47 3.98 -8.72 2.39
CA GLU A 47 4.96 -9.62 3.02
C GLU A 47 6.33 -9.50 2.32
N GLU A 48 6.38 -9.59 0.98
CA GLU A 48 7.62 -9.44 0.21
C GLU A 48 8.24 -8.04 0.41
N LEU A 49 7.40 -7.00 0.46
CA LEU A 49 7.84 -5.65 0.78
C LEU A 49 8.44 -5.57 2.18
N ASN A 50 7.79 -6.16 3.19
CA ASN A 50 8.29 -6.13 4.56
C ASN A 50 9.63 -6.87 4.70
N ASP A 51 9.80 -7.99 4.00
CA ASP A 51 11.03 -8.78 4.01
C ASP A 51 12.20 -8.02 3.38
N ARG A 52 11.96 -7.30 2.28
CA ARG A 52 13.00 -6.53 1.57
C ARG A 52 13.27 -5.17 2.21
N ASN A 53 12.21 -4.47 2.58
CA ASN A 53 12.21 -3.12 3.12
C ASN A 53 11.18 -3.03 4.25
N PRO A 54 11.58 -3.21 5.53
CA PRO A 54 10.65 -3.31 6.65
C PRO A 54 9.62 -2.18 6.64
N ILE A 55 8.34 -2.53 6.52
CA ILE A 55 7.22 -1.58 6.52
C ILE A 55 6.58 -1.45 7.91
N LEU A 56 6.88 -2.39 8.80
CA LEU A 56 6.47 -2.32 10.20
C LEU A 56 6.95 -1.02 10.86
N PHE A 57 6.08 -0.45 11.68
CA PHE A 57 6.23 0.82 12.40
C PHE A 57 6.43 2.05 11.52
N LYS A 58 6.40 1.93 10.19
CA LYS A 58 6.42 3.04 9.25
C LYS A 58 5.00 3.44 8.83
N LYS A 59 4.84 4.73 8.54
CA LYS A 59 3.62 5.24 7.90
C LYS A 59 3.81 5.05 6.38
N ILE A 60 2.93 4.29 5.76
CA ILE A 60 2.96 3.88 4.35
C ILE A 60 1.83 4.61 3.64
N ASP A 61 2.15 5.20 2.49
CA ASP A 61 1.23 5.76 1.51
C ASP A 61 1.13 4.78 0.33
N ILE A 62 -0.09 4.33 0.04
CA ILE A 62 -0.43 3.58 -1.16
C ILE A 62 -1.41 4.42 -1.97
N LYS A 63 -1.05 4.74 -3.21
CA LYS A 63 -1.91 5.51 -4.10
C LYS A 63 -1.84 5.07 -5.55
N LYS A 64 -2.94 5.24 -6.28
CA LYS A 64 -2.94 5.12 -7.74
C LYS A 64 -2.30 6.36 -8.36
N ILE A 65 -1.38 6.15 -9.28
CA ILE A 65 -0.79 7.19 -10.11
C ILE A 65 -0.95 6.84 -11.59
N SER A 66 -0.93 7.85 -12.45
CA SER A 66 -1.00 7.68 -13.91
C SER A 66 0.25 8.23 -14.57
N SER A 67 0.79 7.48 -15.52
CA SER A 67 1.88 7.93 -16.38
C SER A 67 1.49 7.68 -17.84
N GLY A 68 1.05 8.74 -18.52
CA GLY A 68 0.42 8.64 -19.83
C GLY A 68 -0.87 7.82 -19.78
N ALA A 69 -0.97 6.79 -20.62
CA ALA A 69 -2.12 5.88 -20.66
C ALA A 69 -2.06 4.72 -19.65
N LYS A 70 -0.95 4.59 -18.89
CA LYS A 70 -0.75 3.49 -17.94
C LYS A 70 -1.04 3.94 -16.52
N SER A 71 -1.70 3.08 -15.75
CA SER A 71 -1.91 3.26 -14.32
C SER A 71 -0.93 2.40 -13.53
N TYR A 72 -0.56 2.88 -12.36
CA TYR A 72 0.29 2.15 -11.42
C TYR A 72 -0.22 2.36 -10.01
N ILE A 73 -0.01 1.37 -9.14
CA ILE A 73 -0.02 1.59 -7.70
C ILE A 73 1.39 1.92 -7.24
N LEU A 74 1.52 3.06 -6.58
CA LEU A 74 2.74 3.51 -5.95
C LEU A 74 2.66 3.24 -4.44
N ILE A 75 3.70 2.64 -3.88
CA ILE A 75 3.84 2.39 -2.44
C ILE A 75 5.10 3.11 -1.95
N THR A 76 4.95 4.03 -1.00
CA THR A 76 6.04 4.85 -0.45
C THR A 76 5.92 4.99 1.07
N PRO A 77 7.01 5.27 1.81
CA PRO A 77 6.91 5.81 3.16
C PRO A 77 6.36 7.23 3.10
N ASP A 78 5.33 7.53 3.88
CA ASP A 78 4.67 8.85 3.94
C ASP A 78 5.64 9.98 4.32
N SER A 79 6.68 9.68 5.12
CA SER A 79 7.64 10.67 5.60
C SER A 79 8.83 10.93 4.68
N LYS A 80 8.96 10.22 3.56
CA LYS A 80 10.10 10.34 2.64
C LYS A 80 9.60 10.43 1.20
N GLU A 81 9.51 11.67 0.70
CA GLU A 81 9.00 11.99 -0.65
C GLU A 81 9.75 11.30 -1.81
N ILE A 82 10.89 10.64 -1.57
CA ILE A 82 11.79 10.11 -2.61
C ILE A 82 12.00 8.59 -2.49
N GLU A 83 11.55 7.92 -1.42
CA GLU A 83 11.74 6.48 -1.26
C GLU A 83 10.56 5.71 -1.88
N ILE A 84 10.79 5.03 -3.01
CA ILE A 84 9.81 4.13 -3.62
C ILE A 84 10.04 2.71 -3.09
N LEU A 85 9.02 2.14 -2.43
CA LEU A 85 9.05 0.76 -1.96
C LEU A 85 8.60 -0.20 -3.05
N ALA A 86 7.54 0.16 -3.78
CA ALA A 86 7.06 -0.58 -4.93
C ALA A 86 6.32 0.32 -5.93
N LEU A 87 6.35 -0.12 -7.18
CA LEU A 87 5.54 0.42 -8.27
C LEU A 87 4.93 -0.76 -9.05
N ILE A 88 3.62 -0.92 -8.95
CA ILE A 88 2.89 -2.09 -9.47
C ILE A 88 2.03 -1.63 -10.65
N PRO A 89 2.20 -2.16 -11.87
CA PRO A 89 1.33 -1.82 -12.99
C PRO A 89 -0.09 -2.37 -12.74
N VAL A 90 -1.12 -1.57 -13.03
CA VAL A 90 -2.54 -1.93 -12.91
C VAL A 90 -3.36 -1.51 -14.11
#